data_AF-A0A517SI35-F1
#
_entry.id   AF-A0A517SI35-F1
#
_cell.length_a   1.000
_cell.length_b   1.000
_cell.length_c   1.000
_cell.angle_alpha   90.00
_cell.angle_beta   90.00
_cell.angle_gamma   90.00
#
_symmetry.space_group_name_H-M   'P 1'
#
loop_
_entity.id
_entity.type
_entity.pdbx_description
1 polymer ?
#
loop_
_entity_poly.entity_id
_entity_poly.type
_entity_poly.pdbx_seq_one_letter_code
_entity_poly.pdbx_strand_id
1 'polypeptide(L)'
;MIQWHWVSSALCLAGMILFTITGITLNHAGEIEAKPAVLTRTLEMPRDVLDTLNAAEASDAAPVPNPVATWLADRLARPIPAHPAEWSTSEVYLSMPTPGVDAWLVVDRETGAVEFERSDRGWIAYFNDLHKARHTGLAWKWFLDLFAIATLIFCVTGLYLLYFHARHRRMTWPVVALGLAIPWFLALLISHTR
;
A
#
# COMPACT_ATOMS: atom_id res chain seq x y z
N MET A 1 -9.45 14.13 32.91
CA MET A 1 -9.73 12.81 32.28
C MET A 1 -10.83 12.89 31.22
N ILE A 2 -12.04 13.40 31.52
CA ILE A 2 -13.15 13.50 30.54
C ILE A 2 -12.77 14.22 29.22
N GLN A 3 -11.95 15.28 29.30
CA GLN A 3 -11.53 16.05 28.12
C GLN A 3 -10.63 15.27 27.14
N TRP A 4 -9.87 14.27 27.60
CA TRP A 4 -9.02 13.49 26.70
C TRP A 4 -9.78 12.33 26.05
N HIS A 5 -10.81 11.80 26.74
CA HIS A 5 -11.65 10.74 26.21
C HIS A 5 -12.52 11.17 25.02
N TRP A 6 -13.09 12.38 25.03
CA TRP A 6 -13.90 12.83 23.88
C TRP A 6 -13.05 13.14 22.65
N VAL A 7 -11.87 13.74 22.83
CA VAL A 7 -10.93 14.03 21.73
C VAL A 7 -10.44 12.73 21.10
N SER A 8 -9.98 11.76 21.91
CA SER A 8 -9.51 10.48 21.39
C SER A 8 -10.64 9.69 20.71
N SER A 9 -11.85 9.72 21.27
CA SER A 9 -13.03 9.10 20.67
C SER A 9 -13.40 9.73 19.32
N ALA A 10 -13.38 11.06 19.22
CA ALA A 10 -13.69 11.78 17.99
C ALA A 10 -12.67 11.49 16.89
N LEU A 11 -11.37 11.47 17.24
CA LEU A 11 -10.30 11.10 16.32
C LEU A 11 -10.42 9.65 15.85
N CYS A 12 -10.69 8.70 16.75
CA CYS A 12 -10.91 7.30 16.39
C CYS A 12 -12.13 7.16 15.46
N LEU A 13 -13.24 7.84 15.78
CA LEU A 13 -14.46 7.81 14.97
C LEU A 13 -14.23 8.38 13.56
N ALA A 14 -13.61 9.55 13.45
CA ALA A 14 -13.29 10.16 12.17
C ALA A 14 -12.38 9.25 11.33
N GLY A 15 -11.36 8.66 11.96
CA GLY A 15 -10.49 7.67 11.31
C GLY A 15 -11.26 6.44 10.84
N MET A 16 -12.16 5.89 11.65
CA MET A 16 -12.98 4.72 11.27
C MET A 16 -13.91 5.02 10.09
N ILE A 17 -14.48 6.23 10.02
CA ILE A 17 -15.27 6.67 8.87
C ILE A 17 -14.42 6.66 7.61
N LEU A 18 -13.23 7.26 7.64
CA LEU A 18 -12.30 7.26 6.51
C LEU A 18 -11.90 5.83 6.10
N PHE A 19 -11.62 4.96 7.07
CA PHE A 19 -11.29 3.55 6.81
C PHE A 19 -12.47 2.79 6.20
N THR A 20 -13.69 3.05 6.64
CA THR A 20 -14.87 2.39 6.08
C THR A 20 -15.14 2.85 4.65
N ILE A 21 -14.99 4.15 4.37
CA ILE A 21 -15.11 4.69 3.00
C ILE A 21 -14.07 4.04 2.09
N THR A 22 -12.80 4.00 2.52
CA THR A 22 -11.72 3.39 1.74
C THR A 22 -11.84 1.86 1.65
N GLY A 23 -12.47 1.20 2.62
CA GLY A 23 -12.81 -0.22 2.56
C GLY A 23 -13.89 -0.53 1.52
N ILE A 24 -14.87 0.38 1.34
CA ILE A 24 -15.86 0.25 0.25
C ILE A 24 -15.17 0.39 -1.10
N THR A 25 -14.30 1.39 -1.28
CA THR A 25 -13.57 1.59 -2.55
C THR A 25 -12.58 0.47 -2.82
N LEU A 26 -12.06 -0.20 -1.78
CA LEU A 26 -11.22 -1.38 -1.91
C LEU A 26 -11.98 -2.53 -2.57
N ASN A 27 -13.21 -2.78 -2.13
CA ASN A 27 -14.04 -3.89 -2.62
C ASN A 27 -14.54 -3.67 -4.06
N HIS A 28 -14.67 -2.42 -4.49
CA HIS A 28 -15.18 -2.05 -5.82
C HIS A 28 -14.07 -1.50 -6.74
N ALA A 29 -12.79 -1.74 -6.41
CA ALA A 29 -11.67 -1.11 -7.10
C ALA A 29 -11.64 -1.37 -8.63
N GLY A 30 -12.17 -2.51 -9.09
CA GLY A 30 -12.30 -2.82 -10.52
C GLY A 30 -13.58 -2.30 -11.19
N GLU A 31 -14.60 -1.94 -10.40
CA GLU A 31 -15.87 -1.41 -10.90
C GLU A 31 -15.86 0.12 -11.01
N ILE A 32 -15.05 0.78 -10.19
CA ILE A 32 -14.86 2.22 -10.27
C ILE A 32 -13.82 2.50 -11.36
N GLU A 33 -14.30 2.81 -12.57
CA GLU A 33 -13.45 3.10 -13.73
C GLU A 33 -12.46 4.24 -13.43
N ALA A 34 -11.19 3.89 -13.29
CA ALA A 34 -10.06 4.80 -13.41
C ALA A 34 -9.21 4.32 -14.58
N LYS A 35 -9.18 5.08 -15.68
CA LYS A 35 -8.27 4.78 -16.80
C LYS A 35 -6.85 5.13 -16.35
N PRO A 36 -5.92 4.16 -16.31
CA PRO A 36 -4.57 4.46 -15.87
C PRO A 36 -3.88 5.44 -16.80
N ALA A 37 -3.21 6.45 -16.24
CA ALA A 37 -2.37 7.35 -17.03
C ALA A 37 -0.97 6.74 -17.15
N VAL A 38 -0.67 6.18 -18.32
CA VAL A 38 0.60 5.53 -18.61
C VAL A 38 1.57 6.53 -19.23
N LEU A 39 2.76 6.62 -18.67
CA LEU A 39 3.90 7.36 -19.20
C LEU A 39 5.01 6.37 -19.52
N THR A 40 5.39 6.29 -20.79
CA THR A 40 6.54 5.50 -21.25
C THR A 40 7.65 6.45 -21.68
N ARG A 41 8.89 6.11 -21.34
CA ARG A 41 10.09 6.79 -21.82
C ARG A 41 11.15 5.78 -22.21
N THR A 42 11.82 6.07 -23.32
CA THR A 42 13.02 5.36 -23.74
C THR A 42 14.19 6.32 -23.67
N LEU A 43 15.31 5.88 -23.10
CA LEU A 43 16.54 6.66 -22.99
C LEU A 43 17.71 5.79 -23.47
N GLU A 44 18.80 6.43 -23.87
CA GLU A 44 20.06 5.75 -24.11
C GLU A 44 21.05 6.16 -23.02
N MET A 45 21.57 5.17 -22.32
CA MET A 45 22.56 5.35 -21.26
C MET A 45 23.93 5.66 -21.89
N PRO A 46 24.60 6.75 -21.48
CA PRO A 46 25.98 7.03 -21.87
C PRO A 46 26.91 5.87 -21.51
N ARG A 47 27.92 5.63 -22.35
CA ARG A 47 28.84 4.49 -22.20
C ARG A 47 29.55 4.46 -20.85
N ASP A 48 29.97 5.60 -20.33
CA ASP A 48 30.62 5.72 -19.01
C ASP A 48 29.71 5.28 -17.85
N VAL A 49 28.40 5.59 -17.94
CA VAL A 49 27.40 5.16 -16.97
C VAL A 49 27.07 3.68 -17.14
N LEU A 50 26.98 3.19 -18.38
CA LEU A 50 26.78 1.78 -18.70
C LEU A 50 27.94 0.90 -18.22
N ASP A 51 29.18 1.35 -18.41
CA ASP A 51 30.38 0.67 -17.91
C ASP A 51 30.34 0.56 -16.37
N THR A 52 29.85 1.61 -15.70
CA THR A 52 29.64 1.59 -14.25
C THR A 52 28.57 0.58 -13.84
N LEU A 53 27.47 0.47 -14.60
CA LEU A 53 26.43 -0.53 -14.37
C LEU A 53 26.99 -1.94 -14.56
N ASN A 54 27.77 -2.17 -15.61
CA ASN A 54 28.32 -3.47 -15.96
C ASN A 54 29.48 -3.92 -15.07
N ALA A 55 30.21 -2.98 -14.48
CA ALA A 55 31.23 -3.25 -13.47
C ALA A 55 30.63 -3.68 -12.12
N ALA A 56 29.36 -3.39 -11.86
CA ALA A 56 28.66 -3.94 -10.71
C ALA A 56 28.49 -5.45 -10.91
N GLU A 57 28.89 -6.24 -9.91
CA GLU A 57 28.66 -7.67 -9.95
C GLU A 57 27.16 -7.94 -10.09
N ALA A 58 26.80 -8.85 -10.99
CA ALA A 58 25.47 -9.44 -11.07
C ALA A 58 25.25 -10.38 -9.87
N SER A 59 25.39 -9.84 -8.67
CA SER A 59 24.85 -10.47 -7.47
C SER A 59 23.34 -10.27 -7.55
N ASP A 60 22.61 -11.39 -7.57
CA ASP A 60 21.17 -11.37 -7.37
C ASP A 60 20.85 -10.49 -6.16
N ALA A 61 20.03 -9.47 -6.38
CA ALA A 61 19.56 -8.51 -5.39
C ALA A 61 20.49 -7.34 -4.96
N ALA A 62 21.46 -6.92 -5.78
CA ALA A 62 22.15 -5.64 -5.53
C ALA A 62 21.29 -4.42 -5.95
N PRO A 63 21.33 -3.27 -5.23
CA PRO A 63 20.78 -2.01 -5.74
C PRO A 63 21.56 -1.51 -6.97
N VAL A 64 20.91 -0.70 -7.81
CA VAL A 64 21.58 -0.02 -8.93
C VAL A 64 22.68 0.92 -8.38
N PRO A 65 23.89 0.94 -8.95
CA PRO A 65 24.97 1.80 -8.47
C PRO A 65 24.60 3.28 -8.43
N ASN A 66 25.06 4.00 -7.41
CA ASN A 66 24.71 5.42 -7.20
C ASN A 66 24.93 6.33 -8.43
N PRO A 67 26.02 6.20 -9.22
CA PRO A 67 26.19 7.02 -10.44
C PRO A 67 25.09 6.78 -11.47
N VAL A 68 24.69 5.51 -11.65
CA VAL A 68 23.62 5.11 -12.57
C VAL A 68 22.26 5.59 -12.04
N ALA A 69 22.01 5.39 -10.74
CA ALA A 69 20.78 5.86 -10.10
C ALA A 69 20.62 7.40 -10.18
N THR A 70 21.72 8.15 -10.05
CA THR A 70 21.73 9.62 -10.18
C THR A 70 21.41 10.05 -11.62
N TRP A 71 22.08 9.44 -12.61
CA TRP A 71 21.80 9.73 -14.02
C TRP A 71 20.35 9.41 -14.40
N LEU A 72 19.84 8.25 -13.98
CA LEU A 72 18.44 7.86 -14.18
C LEU A 72 17.50 8.85 -13.50
N ALA A 73 17.81 9.27 -12.26
CA ALA A 73 16.96 10.18 -11.51
C ALA A 73 16.82 11.54 -12.20
N ASP A 74 17.92 12.07 -12.73
CA ASP A 74 17.94 13.33 -13.47
C ASP A 74 17.13 13.23 -14.78
N ARG A 75 17.29 12.14 -15.55
CA ARG A 75 16.60 11.96 -16.84
C ARG A 75 15.11 11.65 -16.71
N LEU A 76 14.73 10.92 -15.67
CA LEU A 76 13.35 10.58 -15.37
C LEU A 76 12.64 11.64 -14.51
N ALA A 77 13.39 12.61 -13.97
CA ALA A 77 12.94 13.61 -13.01
C ALA A 77 12.25 12.99 -11.78
N ARG A 78 12.79 11.85 -11.30
CA ARG A 78 12.22 11.03 -10.23
C ARG A 78 13.33 10.32 -9.45
N PRO A 79 13.20 10.13 -8.13
CA PRO A 79 14.18 9.37 -7.38
C PRO A 79 14.19 7.90 -7.80
N ILE A 80 15.38 7.31 -7.89
CA ILE A 80 15.56 5.86 -8.08
C ILE A 80 15.69 5.22 -6.70
N PRO A 81 14.88 4.20 -6.38
CA PRO A 81 14.94 3.58 -5.06
C PRO A 81 16.23 2.79 -4.88
N ALA A 82 16.77 2.84 -3.65
CA ALA A 82 17.99 2.14 -3.27
C ALA A 82 17.75 0.66 -2.85
N HIS A 83 16.64 0.07 -3.26
CA HIS A 83 16.36 -1.34 -2.97
C HIS A 83 16.94 -2.24 -4.08
N PRO A 84 17.08 -3.55 -3.82
CA PRO A 84 17.54 -4.51 -4.80
C PRO A 84 16.84 -4.38 -6.17
N ALA A 85 17.63 -4.45 -7.23
CA ALA A 85 17.15 -4.69 -8.59
C ALA A 85 17.25 -6.19 -8.90
N GLU A 86 16.51 -6.62 -9.92
CA GLU A 86 16.62 -7.95 -10.52
C GLU A 86 17.67 -7.87 -11.64
N TRP A 87 18.76 -8.61 -11.47
CA TRP A 87 19.88 -8.60 -12.41
C TRP A 87 19.85 -9.87 -13.25
N SER A 88 20.08 -9.72 -14.55
CA SER A 88 20.37 -10.82 -15.45
C SER A 88 21.66 -10.54 -16.21
N THR A 89 22.08 -11.47 -17.06
CA THR A 89 23.25 -11.29 -17.93
C THR A 89 23.04 -10.18 -18.96
N SER A 90 21.81 -9.98 -19.43
CA SER A 90 21.48 -9.05 -20.52
C SER A 90 20.75 -7.79 -20.05
N GLU A 91 20.10 -7.83 -18.89
CA GLU A 91 19.25 -6.72 -18.43
C GLU A 91 19.30 -6.50 -16.92
N VAL A 92 18.95 -5.29 -16.51
CA VAL A 92 18.70 -4.92 -15.11
C VAL A 92 17.27 -4.39 -15.02
N TYR A 93 16.42 -5.11 -14.29
CA TYR A 93 15.04 -4.72 -14.03
C TYR A 93 14.90 -4.14 -12.62
N LEU A 94 14.28 -2.96 -12.52
CA LEU A 94 13.99 -2.33 -11.24
C LEU A 94 12.53 -1.94 -11.18
N SER A 95 11.78 -2.62 -10.31
CA SER A 95 10.43 -2.21 -9.94
C SER A 95 10.49 -0.99 -9.02
N MET A 96 9.61 -0.02 -9.21
CA MET A 96 9.56 1.21 -8.40
C MET A 96 8.12 1.60 -8.03
N PRO A 97 7.29 0.64 -7.55
CA PRO A 97 5.90 0.94 -7.23
C PRO A 97 5.79 1.90 -6.04
N THR A 98 4.83 2.81 -6.11
CA THR A 98 4.41 3.67 -4.98
C THR A 98 2.89 3.56 -4.82
N PRO A 99 2.28 4.05 -3.74
CA PRO A 99 0.84 3.91 -3.56
C PRO A 99 0.09 4.50 -4.77
N GLY A 100 -0.82 3.71 -5.36
CA GLY A 100 -1.59 4.12 -6.55
C GLY A 100 -0.81 4.19 -7.86
N VAL A 101 0.47 3.84 -7.87
CA VAL A 101 1.33 3.96 -9.06
C VAL A 101 2.19 2.73 -9.21
N ASP A 102 2.07 2.08 -10.36
CA ASP A 102 2.99 1.02 -10.73
C ASP A 102 4.05 1.64 -11.65
N ALA A 103 5.33 1.43 -11.36
CA ALA A 103 6.42 1.92 -12.18
C ALA A 103 7.54 0.89 -12.22
N TRP A 104 8.25 0.85 -13.34
CA TRP A 104 9.38 -0.04 -13.53
C TRP A 104 10.36 0.57 -14.54
N LEU A 105 11.61 0.12 -14.48
CA LEU A 105 12.58 0.37 -15.53
C LEU A 105 13.33 -0.93 -15.88
N VAL A 106 13.73 -1.04 -17.13
CA VAL A 106 14.64 -2.06 -17.66
C VAL A 106 15.82 -1.34 -18.28
N VAL A 107 17.03 -1.80 -17.99
CA VAL A 107 18.25 -1.37 -18.68
C VAL A 107 18.84 -2.57 -19.41
N ASP A 108 18.97 -2.47 -20.73
CA ASP A 108 19.75 -3.40 -21.53
C ASP A 108 21.25 -3.16 -21.29
N ARG A 109 21.95 -4.21 -20.86
CA ARG A 109 23.34 -4.15 -20.43
C ARG A 109 24.34 -4.12 -21.58
N GLU A 110 23.94 -4.53 -22.79
CA GLU A 110 24.80 -4.54 -23.96
C GLU A 110 24.77 -3.20 -24.69
N THR A 111 23.57 -2.63 -24.83
CA THR A 111 23.31 -1.44 -25.62
C THR A 111 23.19 -0.17 -24.77
N GLY A 112 22.85 -0.31 -23.49
CA GLY A 112 22.50 0.82 -22.63
C GLY A 112 21.11 1.39 -22.91
N ALA A 113 20.27 0.69 -23.69
CA ALA A 113 18.88 1.10 -23.88
C ALA A 113 18.12 1.00 -22.54
N VAL A 114 17.41 2.06 -22.19
CA VAL A 114 16.61 2.13 -20.97
C VAL A 114 15.15 2.28 -21.35
N GLU A 115 14.32 1.37 -20.87
CA GLU A 115 12.87 1.48 -20.93
C GLU A 115 12.33 1.81 -19.55
N PHE A 116 11.48 2.82 -19.47
CA PHE A 116 10.81 3.21 -18.23
C PHE A 116 9.32 3.35 -18.50
N GLU A 117 8.51 2.74 -17.65
CA GLU A 117 7.07 2.91 -17.65
C GLU A 117 6.57 3.27 -16.26
N ARG A 118 5.60 4.18 -16.24
CA ARG A 118 4.84 4.55 -15.05
C ARG A 118 3.36 4.57 -15.37
N SER A 119 2.59 3.75 -14.67
CA SER A 119 1.14 3.68 -14.73
C SER A 119 0.53 4.27 -13.46
N ASP A 120 -0.14 5.41 -13.58
CA ASP A 120 -0.88 6.04 -12.49
C ASP A 120 -2.32 5.52 -12.47
N ARG A 121 -2.67 4.78 -11.42
CA ARG A 121 -4.01 4.18 -11.25
C ARG A 121 -5.02 5.14 -10.62
N GLY A 122 -4.61 6.39 -10.35
CA GLY A 122 -5.46 7.44 -9.82
C GLY A 122 -5.67 7.40 -8.31
N TRP A 123 -6.44 8.38 -7.82
CA TRP A 123 -6.60 8.65 -6.40
C TRP A 123 -7.28 7.51 -5.62
N ILE A 124 -8.19 6.76 -6.24
CA ILE A 124 -8.85 5.61 -5.59
C ILE A 124 -7.83 4.51 -5.30
N ALA A 125 -7.00 4.17 -6.29
CA ALA A 125 -5.93 3.22 -6.12
C ALA A 125 -4.91 3.67 -5.08
N TYR A 126 -4.60 4.97 -5.03
CA TYR A 126 -3.75 5.57 -4.01
C TYR A 126 -4.29 5.33 -2.59
N PHE A 127 -5.56 5.70 -2.32
CA PHE A 127 -6.15 5.49 -1.01
C PHE A 127 -6.34 4.01 -0.65
N ASN A 128 -6.64 3.16 -1.63
CA ASN A 128 -6.74 1.71 -1.44
C ASN A 128 -5.37 1.09 -1.06
N ASP A 129 -4.29 1.55 -1.67
CA ASP A 129 -2.94 1.11 -1.32
C ASP A 129 -2.52 1.63 0.06
N LEU A 130 -2.86 2.87 0.41
CA LEU A 130 -2.68 3.40 1.76
C LEU A 130 -3.46 2.61 2.82
N HIS A 131 -4.71 2.25 2.55
CA HIS A 131 -5.55 1.44 3.45
C HIS A 131 -4.88 0.09 3.76
N LYS A 132 -4.24 -0.53 2.77
CA LYS A 132 -3.54 -1.82 2.92
C LYS A 132 -2.06 -1.71 3.31
N ALA A 133 -1.54 -0.50 3.52
CA ALA A 133 -0.10 -0.27 3.67
C ALA A 133 0.76 -0.80 2.50
N ARG A 134 0.20 -0.86 1.28
CA ARG A 134 0.86 -1.40 0.09
C ARG A 134 1.80 -0.34 -0.50
N HIS A 135 3.05 -0.73 -0.75
CA HIS A 135 4.11 0.17 -1.26
C HIS A 135 4.32 1.45 -0.42
N THR A 136 3.98 1.41 0.88
CA THR A 136 4.18 2.51 1.83
C THR A 136 5.42 2.31 2.69
N GLY A 137 6.01 3.40 3.17
CA GLY A 137 7.13 3.37 4.11
C GLY A 137 6.77 2.82 5.50
N LEU A 138 7.80 2.50 6.28
CA LEU A 138 7.67 1.93 7.63
C LEU A 138 6.85 2.82 8.58
N ALA A 139 7.01 4.14 8.49
CA ALA A 139 6.26 5.09 9.31
C ALA A 139 4.73 4.96 9.11
N TRP A 140 4.28 4.72 7.87
CA TRP A 140 2.87 4.54 7.58
C TRP A 140 2.32 3.24 8.18
N LYS A 141 3.09 2.15 8.10
CA LYS A 141 2.73 0.87 8.74
C LYS A 141 2.52 1.04 10.24
N TRP A 142 3.46 1.70 10.93
CA TRP A 142 3.33 2.00 12.35
C TRP A 142 2.12 2.89 12.68
N PHE A 143 1.83 3.88 11.83
CA PHE A 143 0.63 4.69 11.98
C PHE A 143 -0.64 3.83 11.93
N LEU A 144 -0.74 2.91 10.97
CA LEU A 144 -1.88 2.01 10.85
C LEU A 144 -1.99 1.06 12.05
N ASP A 145 -0.88 0.50 12.53
CA ASP A 145 -0.86 -0.38 13.70
C ASP A 145 -1.32 0.36 14.96
N LEU A 146 -0.81 1.59 15.19
CA LEU A 146 -1.22 2.42 16.31
C LEU A 146 -2.69 2.81 16.22
N PHE A 147 -3.15 3.15 15.01
CA PHE A 147 -4.56 3.46 14.75
C PHE A 147 -5.46 2.24 15.00
N ALA A 148 -5.04 1.04 14.59
CA ALA A 148 -5.74 -0.21 14.85
C ALA A 148 -5.84 -0.51 16.36
N ILE A 149 -4.77 -0.28 17.12
CA ILE A 149 -4.79 -0.42 18.58
C ILE A 149 -5.74 0.59 19.21
N ALA A 150 -5.69 1.86 18.80
CA ALA A 150 -6.55 2.91 19.32
C ALA A 150 -8.04 2.62 19.04
N THR A 151 -8.37 2.19 17.82
CA THR A 151 -9.73 1.79 17.44
C THR A 151 -10.18 0.53 18.17
N LEU A 152 -9.30 -0.43 18.41
CA LEU A 152 -9.62 -1.61 19.24
C LEU A 152 -9.98 -1.19 20.68
N ILE A 153 -9.19 -0.31 21.30
CA ILE A 153 -9.48 0.24 22.63
C ILE A 153 -10.83 0.96 22.61
N PHE A 154 -11.11 1.76 21.58
CA PHE A 154 -12.39 2.44 21.41
C PHE A 154 -13.56 1.45 21.31
N CYS A 155 -13.44 0.39 20.51
CA CYS A 155 -14.46 -0.65 20.38
C CYS A 155 -14.69 -1.43 21.69
N VAL A 156 -13.61 -1.79 22.41
CA VAL A 156 -13.70 -2.50 23.70
C VAL A 156 -14.35 -1.63 24.76
N THR A 157 -14.00 -0.35 24.83
CA THR A 157 -14.66 0.59 25.76
C THR A 157 -16.12 0.80 25.40
N GLY A 158 -16.47 0.87 24.11
CA GLY A 158 -17.85 0.87 23.65
C GLY A 158 -18.63 -0.38 24.08
N LEU A 159 -18.03 -1.58 23.93
CA LEU A 159 -18.63 -2.84 24.38
C LEU A 159 -18.81 -2.88 25.91
N TYR A 160 -17.86 -2.35 26.66
CA TYR A 160 -17.98 -2.19 28.12
C TYR A 160 -19.16 -1.29 28.48
N LEU A 161 -19.38 -0.17 27.78
CA LEU A 161 -20.56 0.67 27.98
C LEU A 161 -21.86 -0.09 27.67
N LEU A 162 -21.88 -0.93 26.62
CA LEU A 162 -23.02 -1.80 26.33
C LEU A 162 -23.30 -2.77 27.49
N TYR A 163 -22.26 -3.35 28.10
CA TYR A 163 -22.39 -4.24 29.25
C TYR A 163 -23.10 -3.55 30.43
N PHE A 164 -22.71 -2.32 30.80
CA PHE A 164 -23.38 -1.59 31.89
C PHE A 164 -24.86 -1.31 31.61
N HIS A 165 -25.19 -0.98 30.36
CA HIS A 165 -26.55 -0.63 29.96
C HIS A 165 -27.39 -1.85 29.55
N ALA A 166 -26.82 -3.06 29.54
CA ALA A 166 -27.49 -4.27 29.10
C ALA A 166 -28.59 -4.76 30.06
N ARG A 167 -28.55 -4.36 31.34
CA ARG A 167 -29.49 -4.83 32.38
C ARG A 167 -30.97 -4.62 32.04
N HIS A 168 -31.28 -3.61 31.22
CA HIS A 168 -32.65 -3.33 30.76
C HIS A 168 -32.85 -3.53 29.26
N ARG A 169 -31.84 -4.05 28.57
CA ARG A 169 -31.84 -4.25 27.11
C ARG A 169 -31.53 -5.71 26.80
N ARG A 170 -32.56 -6.57 26.90
CA ARG A 170 -32.45 -8.03 26.67
C ARG A 170 -31.84 -8.38 25.30
N MET A 171 -32.02 -7.51 24.31
CA MET A 171 -31.50 -7.69 22.95
C MET A 171 -30.01 -7.33 22.77
N THR A 172 -29.35 -6.71 23.76
CA THR A 172 -27.94 -6.29 23.62
C THR A 172 -27.02 -7.46 23.24
N TRP A 173 -27.07 -8.56 24.00
CA TRP A 173 -26.18 -9.70 23.77
C TRP A 173 -26.55 -10.53 22.53
N PRO A 174 -27.83 -10.83 22.26
CA PRO A 174 -28.22 -11.47 21.00
C PRO A 174 -27.72 -10.70 19.76
N VAL A 175 -27.84 -9.37 19.74
CA VAL A 175 -27.42 -8.56 18.60
C VAL A 175 -25.89 -8.53 18.47
N VAL A 176 -25.15 -8.40 19.58
CA VAL A 176 -23.68 -8.46 19.58
C VAL A 176 -23.18 -9.82 19.08
N ALA A 177 -23.75 -10.92 19.59
CA ALA A 177 -23.40 -12.27 19.17
C ALA A 177 -23.69 -12.49 17.67
N LEU A 178 -24.84 -12.02 17.19
CA LEU A 178 -25.20 -12.10 15.77
C LEU A 178 -24.20 -11.30 14.91
N GLY A 179 -23.85 -10.07 15.32
CA GLY A 179 -22.89 -9.24 14.60
C GLY A 179 -21.50 -9.88 14.47
N LEU A 180 -21.05 -10.61 15.51
CA LEU A 180 -19.81 -11.37 15.47
C LEU A 180 -19.94 -12.66 14.65
N ALA A 181 -21.08 -13.35 14.69
CA ALA A 181 -21.28 -14.63 14.05
C ALA A 181 -21.48 -14.54 12.52
N ILE A 182 -22.15 -13.49 12.03
CA ILE A 182 -22.49 -13.33 10.60
C ILE A 182 -21.25 -13.46 9.70
N PRO A 183 -20.13 -12.75 9.92
CA PRO A 183 -18.95 -12.86 9.06
C PRO A 183 -18.39 -14.28 8.98
N TRP A 184 -18.30 -14.97 10.12
CA TRP A 184 -17.81 -16.36 10.18
C TRP A 184 -18.76 -17.32 9.47
N PHE A 185 -20.06 -17.18 9.67
CA PHE A 185 -21.07 -18.01 9.02
C PHE A 185 -21.02 -17.85 7.50
N LEU A 186 -20.95 -16.61 7.00
CA LEU A 186 -20.83 -16.32 5.57
C LEU A 186 -19.53 -16.90 4.99
N ALA A 187 -18.40 -16.75 5.68
CA ALA A 187 -17.13 -17.30 5.24
C ALA A 187 -17.18 -18.84 5.11
N LEU A 188 -17.71 -19.53 6.13
CA LEU A 188 -17.85 -20.99 6.11
C LEU A 188 -18.78 -21.46 4.99
N LEU A 189 -19.95 -20.84 4.85
CA LEU A 189 -20.92 -21.17 3.80
C LEU A 189 -20.28 -21.07 2.40
N ILE A 190 -19.64 -19.94 2.11
CA ILE A 190 -19.01 -19.70 0.80
C ILE A 190 -17.87 -20.70 0.54
N SER A 191 -17.06 -21.00 1.56
CA SER A 191 -15.92 -21.93 1.44
C SER A 191 -16.32 -23.39 1.22
N HIS A 192 -17.53 -23.80 1.64
CA HIS A 192 -18.03 -25.17 1.47
C HIS A 192 -18.94 -25.35 0.26
N THR A 193 -19.43 -24.27 -0.35
CA THR A 193 -20.24 -24.32 -1.59
C THR A 193 -19.39 -24.28 -2.88
N ARG A 194 -18.05 -24.30 -2.76
CA ARG A 194 -17.09 -24.41 -3.86
C ARG A 194 -16.41 -25.77 -3.82
#